data_AF-A0A9P0K4Z1-F1
#
_entry.id   AF-A0A9P0K4Z1-F1
#
_cell.length_a   1.000
_cell.length_b   1.000
_cell.length_c   1.000
_cell.angle_alpha   90.00
_cell.angle_beta   90.00
_cell.angle_gamma   90.00
#
_symmetry.space_group_name_H-M   'P 1'
#
loop_
_entity.id
_entity.type
_entity.pdbx_description
1 polymer ?
#
loop_
_entity_poly.entity_id
_entity_poly.type
_entity_poly.pdbx_seq_one_letter_code
_entity_poly.pdbx_strand_id
1 'polypeptide(L)'
;MARKYLSDEELQQYIVNISDEESLDSKDEPDYNASATDTSDSDSENSTPRHNVTAPGASASPPDSSPKPATSGTSPNRSPAQGISGSPQNISPVSAGTATAVDSFEDIWSDPAGKQQHFNFNAECGMDPTISGILALTEPIDYFSLFFNHEIINIMVNQTNLFATQYLERANDVPSSSRLHDWMPTDANEMKQFVGLLGWMSVVKVPELPDYWSQNPLFSFPLSKNTMPRNRFELLLRFWHFANNDEATPGDRTHKINAIFNEFIKNFKNAYTPGETICI
;
A
#
# COMPACT_ATOMS: atom_id res chain seq x y z
N MET A 1 -30.50 13.90 30.11
CA MET A 1 -31.30 14.57 29.06
C MET A 1 -31.73 13.49 28.07
N ALA A 2 -32.94 13.55 27.51
CA ALA A 2 -33.32 12.61 26.45
C ALA A 2 -32.59 12.97 25.15
N ARG A 3 -31.98 12.00 24.46
CA ARG A 3 -31.49 12.19 23.09
C ARG A 3 -32.73 12.43 22.20
N LYS A 4 -32.81 13.58 21.50
CA LYS A 4 -33.87 13.83 20.49
C LYS A 4 -33.40 13.17 19.19
N TYR A 5 -34.02 12.06 18.82
CA TYR A 5 -33.87 11.48 17.49
C TYR A 5 -34.50 12.43 16.45
N LEU A 6 -33.94 12.43 15.23
CA LEU A 6 -34.53 13.12 14.09
C LEU A 6 -35.84 12.41 13.69
N SER A 7 -36.81 13.15 13.16
CA SER A 7 -38.02 12.55 12.59
C SER A 7 -37.74 11.92 11.21
N ASP A 8 -38.63 11.02 10.78
CA ASP A 8 -38.55 10.43 9.43
C ASP A 8 -38.61 11.50 8.32
N GLU A 9 -39.25 12.65 8.58
CA GLU A 9 -39.27 13.81 7.68
C GLU A 9 -37.92 14.56 7.66
N GLU A 10 -37.27 14.74 8.83
CA GLU A 10 -35.92 15.31 8.93
C GLU A 10 -34.88 14.40 8.21
N LEU A 11 -35.06 13.08 8.25
CA LEU A 11 -34.24 12.09 7.53
C LEU A 11 -34.52 12.07 6.02
N GLN A 12 -35.79 12.09 5.59
CA GLN A 12 -36.15 12.12 4.16
C GLN A 12 -35.63 13.38 3.47
N GLN A 13 -35.72 14.55 4.11
CA GLN A 13 -35.17 15.79 3.54
C GLN A 13 -33.65 15.72 3.38
N TYR A 14 -32.93 15.03 4.28
CA TYR A 14 -31.49 14.83 4.16
C TYR A 14 -31.12 13.92 2.97
N ILE A 15 -31.89 12.85 2.73
CA ILE A 15 -31.70 11.92 1.61
C ILE A 15 -31.98 12.60 0.25
N VAL A 16 -33.03 13.43 0.17
CA VAL A 16 -33.32 14.23 -1.03
C VAL A 16 -32.15 15.18 -1.35
N ASN A 17 -31.66 15.92 -0.35
CA ASN A 17 -30.55 16.86 -0.53
C ASN A 17 -29.23 16.21 -1.00
N ILE A 18 -29.03 14.90 -0.74
CA ILE A 18 -27.88 14.13 -1.26
C ILE A 18 -28.10 13.71 -2.72
N SER A 19 -29.34 13.47 -3.12
CA SER A 19 -29.70 12.95 -4.44
C SER A 19 -29.61 14.00 -5.55
N ASP A 20 -29.77 15.28 -5.21
CA ASP A 20 -29.84 16.38 -6.19
C ASP A 20 -28.47 16.81 -6.78
N GLU A 21 -27.32 16.35 -6.24
CA GLU A 21 -25.99 16.76 -6.72
C GLU A 21 -25.37 15.87 -7.84
N GLU A 22 -25.82 14.64 -8.09
CA GLU A 22 -25.26 13.76 -9.15
C GLU A 22 -26.01 13.81 -10.51
N SER A 23 -26.79 14.87 -10.81
CA SER A 23 -27.77 14.90 -11.93
C SER A 23 -27.52 15.90 -13.09
N LEU A 24 -26.36 15.87 -13.76
CA LEU A 24 -26.11 16.47 -15.11
C LEU A 24 -24.92 15.78 -15.80
N ASP A 25 -24.83 15.60 -17.13
CA ASP A 25 -25.78 15.24 -18.21
C ASP A 25 -24.97 14.34 -19.18
N SER A 26 -25.59 13.39 -19.88
CA SER A 26 -24.90 12.29 -20.59
C SER A 26 -25.28 12.19 -22.07
N LYS A 27 -24.53 12.90 -22.95
CA LYS A 27 -24.58 12.73 -24.42
C LYS A 27 -23.22 13.04 -25.05
N ASP A 28 -22.57 12.01 -25.59
CA ASP A 28 -22.20 11.90 -27.01
C ASP A 28 -21.23 10.71 -27.21
N GLU A 29 -21.49 9.88 -28.22
CA GLU A 29 -20.83 8.57 -28.45
C GLU A 29 -20.21 8.55 -29.87
N PRO A 30 -18.89 8.36 -30.02
CA PRO A 30 -18.24 8.26 -31.33
C PRO A 30 -17.70 6.85 -31.66
N ASP A 31 -18.15 6.29 -32.79
CA ASP A 31 -17.71 4.98 -33.33
C ASP A 31 -16.17 4.81 -33.36
N TYR A 32 -15.65 3.87 -32.57
CA TYR A 32 -14.23 3.49 -32.61
C TYR A 32 -13.97 2.33 -33.59
N ASN A 33 -13.52 2.69 -34.80
CA ASN A 33 -13.09 1.73 -35.81
C ASN A 33 -11.77 1.05 -35.42
N ALA A 34 -11.71 -0.28 -35.48
CA ALA A 34 -10.57 -1.06 -35.01
C ALA A 34 -9.52 -1.30 -36.12
N SER A 35 -8.29 -0.85 -35.88
CA SER A 35 -7.09 -1.27 -36.63
C SER A 35 -6.03 -1.76 -35.66
N ALA A 36 -5.93 -3.07 -35.49
CA ALA A 36 -4.91 -3.69 -34.65
C ALA A 36 -3.61 -3.91 -35.44
N THR A 37 -2.51 -3.35 -34.95
CA THR A 37 -1.15 -3.79 -35.28
C THR A 37 -0.43 -4.19 -34.00
N ASP A 38 0.01 -5.44 -33.98
CA ASP A 38 0.65 -6.11 -32.84
C ASP A 38 2.15 -5.79 -32.78
N THR A 39 2.65 -5.51 -31.57
CA THR A 39 4.05 -5.66 -31.16
C THR A 39 4.10 -5.61 -29.63
N SER A 40 4.51 -6.71 -29.01
CA SER A 40 5.00 -6.74 -27.62
C SER A 40 6.46 -6.33 -27.55
N ASP A 41 6.86 -5.57 -26.54
CA ASP A 41 8.26 -5.53 -26.08
C ASP A 41 8.33 -5.47 -24.56
N SER A 42 9.45 -5.94 -23.99
CA SER A 42 9.61 -6.15 -22.54
C SER A 42 11.03 -5.82 -22.10
N ASP A 43 11.27 -4.54 -21.80
CA ASP A 43 12.59 -4.07 -21.39
C ASP A 43 12.86 -4.26 -19.89
N SER A 44 13.74 -5.21 -19.59
CA SER A 44 14.45 -5.30 -18.32
C SER A 44 15.91 -4.90 -18.52
N GLU A 45 16.34 -3.78 -17.93
CA GLU A 45 17.77 -3.41 -17.88
C GLU A 45 18.28 -3.21 -16.46
N ASN A 46 19.58 -3.47 -16.28
CA ASN A 46 20.25 -3.58 -15.00
C ASN A 46 21.72 -3.14 -15.13
N SER A 47 22.24 -2.55 -14.04
CA SER A 47 23.67 -2.29 -13.75
C SER A 47 24.35 -1.15 -14.53
N THR A 48 24.95 -0.24 -13.75
CA THR A 48 25.86 0.81 -14.22
C THR A 48 27.32 0.37 -14.12
N PRO A 49 28.20 0.80 -15.05
CA PRO A 49 29.65 0.65 -14.88
C PRO A 49 30.30 1.92 -14.29
N ARG A 50 31.24 1.74 -13.35
CA ARG A 50 32.24 2.75 -12.96
C ARG A 50 33.51 2.54 -13.77
N HIS A 51 34.25 3.60 -14.14
CA HIS A 51 35.65 3.77 -13.68
C HIS A 51 36.29 5.14 -14.01
N ASN A 52 37.12 5.57 -13.05
CA ASN A 52 38.11 6.67 -13.05
C ASN A 52 39.19 6.52 -14.18
N VAL A 53 40.10 7.45 -14.52
CA VAL A 53 40.59 8.74 -13.92
C VAL A 53 41.40 9.56 -14.97
N THR A 54 41.71 10.85 -14.75
CA THR A 54 43.04 11.55 -14.96
C THR A 54 42.93 13.09 -14.83
N ALA A 55 43.98 13.74 -14.27
CA ALA A 55 44.22 15.20 -14.22
C ALA A 55 45.75 15.47 -14.26
N PRO A 56 46.24 16.71 -14.51
CA PRO A 56 46.93 17.46 -13.42
C PRO A 56 46.99 19.01 -13.54
N GLY A 57 47.45 19.69 -12.46
CA GLY A 57 47.96 21.09 -12.44
C GLY A 57 47.33 22.00 -11.35
N ALA A 58 47.82 22.04 -10.10
CA ALA A 58 48.91 22.90 -9.58
C ALA A 58 48.59 24.42 -9.59
N SER A 59 48.65 25.20 -8.50
CA SER A 59 49.12 25.03 -7.10
C SER A 59 48.31 26.02 -6.19
N ALA A 60 48.58 26.44 -4.94
CA ALA A 60 49.71 26.37 -3.99
C ALA A 60 49.25 26.52 -2.50
N SER A 61 50.18 26.60 -1.54
CA SER A 61 50.00 26.73 -0.06
C SER A 61 51.38 27.13 0.56
N PRO A 62 51.67 27.06 1.89
CA PRO A 62 50.88 26.90 3.13
C PRO A 62 51.10 28.13 4.06
N PRO A 63 50.97 28.10 5.42
CA PRO A 63 50.35 27.15 6.38
C PRO A 63 49.17 27.83 7.13
N ASP A 64 48.61 27.41 8.28
CA ASP A 64 48.89 26.32 9.26
C ASP A 64 47.50 25.75 9.74
N SER A 65 47.19 25.19 10.93
CA SER A 65 47.89 25.06 12.21
C SER A 65 47.63 23.75 12.99
N SER A 66 48.40 23.59 14.07
CA SER A 66 48.58 22.38 14.89
C SER A 66 47.92 22.46 16.29
N PRO A 67 47.81 21.36 17.08
CA PRO A 67 48.11 19.94 16.80
C PRO A 67 47.00 18.94 17.24
N LYS A 68 47.27 17.63 17.04
CA LYS A 68 46.51 16.46 17.57
C LYS A 68 47.49 15.32 17.92
N PRO A 69 47.34 14.55 19.01
CA PRO A 69 48.18 13.37 19.32
C PRO A 69 47.47 12.02 19.05
N ALA A 70 48.18 10.88 19.13
CA ALA A 70 47.72 9.59 18.57
C ALA A 70 48.22 8.27 19.23
N THR A 71 47.40 7.22 19.07
CA THR A 71 47.70 5.76 18.87
C THR A 71 48.54 4.90 19.84
N SER A 72 47.97 3.76 20.27
CA SER A 72 48.57 2.38 20.31
C SER A 72 47.60 1.35 20.94
N GLY A 73 47.60 0.04 20.64
CA GLY A 73 47.90 -0.64 19.36
C GLY A 73 48.76 -1.92 19.41
N THR A 74 48.21 -3.14 19.63
CA THR A 74 48.88 -4.46 19.39
C THR A 74 47.89 -5.62 19.24
N SER A 75 48.26 -6.69 18.50
CA SER A 75 47.52 -7.97 18.31
C SER A 75 48.50 -9.12 17.97
N PRO A 76 48.18 -10.41 18.23
CA PRO A 76 48.56 -11.47 17.30
C PRO A 76 47.50 -12.59 17.07
N ASN A 77 47.86 -13.60 16.27
CA ASN A 77 46.99 -14.38 15.36
C ASN A 77 47.22 -15.92 15.46
N ARG A 78 46.26 -16.72 14.94
CA ARG A 78 46.43 -18.00 14.18
C ARG A 78 46.10 -19.38 14.82
N SER A 79 45.51 -20.26 14.00
CA SER A 79 45.08 -21.69 14.22
C SER A 79 46.01 -22.67 13.42
N PRO A 80 45.70 -23.97 13.08
CA PRO A 80 44.63 -24.95 13.44
C PRO A 80 45.15 -26.43 13.68
N ALA A 81 44.28 -27.47 13.76
CA ALA A 81 44.42 -28.84 13.14
C ALA A 81 43.50 -29.96 13.76
N GLN A 82 43.42 -31.16 13.13
CA GLN A 82 42.65 -32.37 13.53
C GLN A 82 43.51 -33.66 13.56
N GLY A 83 43.06 -34.75 14.22
CA GLY A 83 43.70 -36.10 14.18
C GLY A 83 42.94 -37.20 14.96
N ILE A 84 43.12 -38.49 14.63
CA ILE A 84 42.30 -39.64 15.10
C ILE A 84 43.17 -40.82 15.61
N SER A 85 42.77 -41.49 16.71
CA SER A 85 42.97 -42.95 16.96
C SER A 85 42.15 -43.45 18.16
N GLY A 86 41.79 -44.75 18.20
CA GLY A 86 41.28 -45.47 19.38
C GLY A 86 42.31 -46.47 19.95
N SER A 87 42.01 -47.45 20.83
CA SER A 87 40.71 -47.86 21.42
C SER A 87 40.91 -48.36 22.91
N PRO A 88 40.18 -49.32 23.55
CA PRO A 88 39.73 -49.10 24.94
C PRO A 88 40.25 -50.09 26.02
N GLN A 89 40.18 -49.70 27.30
CA GLN A 89 40.07 -50.65 28.41
C GLN A 89 39.03 -50.23 29.47
N ASN A 90 38.41 -51.25 30.06
CA ASN A 90 37.14 -51.24 30.79
C ASN A 90 37.34 -51.29 32.32
N ILE A 91 36.72 -50.36 33.06
CA ILE A 91 36.27 -50.58 34.45
C ILE A 91 34.89 -49.92 34.62
N SER A 92 33.98 -50.60 35.33
CA SER A 92 32.63 -50.16 35.74
C SER A 92 32.36 -50.67 37.18
N PRO A 93 31.28 -50.30 37.90
CA PRO A 93 30.30 -49.21 37.68
C PRO A 93 30.10 -48.28 38.91
N VAL A 94 29.53 -47.08 38.70
CA VAL A 94 28.77 -46.32 39.73
C VAL A 94 27.53 -45.73 39.07
N SER A 95 26.43 -45.58 39.83
CA SER A 95 25.08 -45.29 39.32
C SER A 95 24.70 -43.81 39.31
N ALA A 96 23.57 -43.53 38.64
CA ALA A 96 22.74 -42.32 38.74
C ALA A 96 23.30 -41.01 38.16
N GLY A 97 22.95 -40.77 36.89
CA GLY A 97 22.96 -39.47 36.24
C GLY A 97 21.96 -39.51 35.08
N THR A 98 20.73 -39.07 35.31
CA THR A 98 19.65 -39.11 34.31
C THR A 98 20.05 -38.29 33.08
N ALA A 99 19.80 -38.82 31.88
CA ALA A 99 20.06 -38.08 30.65
C ALA A 99 19.31 -36.73 30.69
N THR A 100 20.04 -35.63 30.56
CA THR A 100 19.46 -34.30 30.43
C THR A 100 18.65 -34.27 29.14
N ALA A 101 17.32 -34.17 29.28
CA ALA A 101 16.45 -33.91 28.14
C ALA A 101 16.93 -32.64 27.42
N VAL A 102 16.81 -32.62 26.09
CA VAL A 102 16.93 -31.37 25.35
C VAL A 102 15.70 -30.56 25.71
N ASP A 103 15.92 -29.47 26.46
CA ASP A 103 14.84 -28.64 26.98
C ASP A 103 14.17 -27.88 25.84
N SER A 104 13.11 -28.47 25.29
CA SER A 104 12.29 -27.86 24.27
C SER A 104 11.42 -26.80 24.93
N PHE A 105 11.92 -25.56 24.93
CA PHE A 105 11.13 -24.37 25.23
C PHE A 105 9.99 -24.23 24.21
N GLU A 106 8.89 -24.93 24.47
CA GLU A 106 7.59 -24.53 23.97
C GLU A 106 7.21 -23.24 24.70
N ASP A 107 7.15 -22.12 23.99
CA ASP A 107 6.61 -20.86 24.51
C ASP A 107 5.09 -21.00 24.71
N ILE A 108 4.71 -21.65 25.81
CA ILE A 108 3.32 -21.84 26.22
C ILE A 108 2.75 -20.49 26.62
N TRP A 109 1.93 -19.93 25.74
CA TRP A 109 1.13 -18.74 26.01
C TRP A 109 0.22 -19.00 27.22
N SER A 110 0.41 -18.20 28.27
CA SER A 110 -0.38 -18.24 29.51
C SER A 110 -0.98 -16.88 29.81
N ASP A 111 -2.04 -16.85 30.62
CA ASP A 111 -2.58 -15.61 31.16
C ASP A 111 -1.48 -14.78 31.88
N PRO A 112 -1.50 -13.43 31.78
CA PRO A 112 -0.44 -12.56 32.28
C PRO A 112 -0.40 -12.53 33.82
N ALA A 113 0.38 -13.44 34.41
CA ALA A 113 0.55 -13.57 35.85
C ALA A 113 1.17 -12.30 36.49
N GLY A 114 0.37 -11.53 37.23
CA GLY A 114 0.84 -10.34 37.92
C GLY A 114 -0.26 -9.47 38.51
N LYS A 115 0.11 -8.24 38.89
CA LYS A 115 -0.83 -7.21 39.38
C LYS A 115 -1.24 -6.27 38.24
N GLN A 116 -1.81 -6.83 37.18
CA GLN A 116 -2.41 -6.06 36.10
C GLN A 116 -3.51 -5.14 36.66
N GLN A 117 -3.65 -3.93 36.12
CA GLN A 117 -4.77 -3.06 36.47
C GLN A 117 -6.02 -3.52 35.71
N HIS A 118 -7.04 -3.98 36.44
CA HIS A 118 -8.31 -4.35 35.84
C HIS A 118 -9.13 -3.07 35.58
N PHE A 119 -9.29 -2.71 34.31
CA PHE A 119 -10.16 -1.62 33.88
C PHE A 119 -11.52 -2.20 33.48
N ASN A 120 -12.60 -1.69 34.03
CA ASN A 120 -13.94 -2.12 33.63
C ASN A 120 -14.29 -1.46 32.29
N PHE A 121 -14.62 -2.24 31.27
CA PHE A 121 -15.13 -1.70 30.01
C PHE A 121 -16.55 -1.15 30.19
N ASN A 122 -16.75 0.13 29.88
CA ASN A 122 -18.03 0.85 30.06
C ASN A 122 -18.47 1.62 28.80
N ALA A 123 -17.91 1.31 27.63
CA ALA A 123 -18.21 2.01 26.37
C ALA A 123 -19.34 1.33 25.58
N GLU A 124 -20.10 2.12 24.83
CA GLU A 124 -21.02 1.63 23.79
C GLU A 124 -20.16 1.11 22.62
N CYS A 125 -19.95 -0.21 22.53
CA CYS A 125 -19.17 -0.84 21.45
C CYS A 125 -20.04 -1.20 20.23
N GLY A 126 -19.40 -1.34 19.07
CA GLY A 126 -20.05 -1.59 17.78
C GLY A 126 -20.03 -0.38 16.84
N MET A 127 -20.87 -0.44 15.80
CA MET A 127 -21.19 0.70 14.94
C MET A 127 -22.23 1.60 15.64
N ASP A 128 -22.23 2.90 15.35
CA ASP A 128 -23.27 3.82 15.88
C ASP A 128 -24.68 3.31 15.50
N PRO A 129 -25.65 3.24 16.44
CA PRO A 129 -26.99 2.70 16.16
C PRO A 129 -27.77 3.45 15.07
N THR A 130 -27.50 4.73 14.86
CA THR A 130 -28.11 5.54 13.80
C THR A 130 -27.54 5.14 12.44
N ILE A 131 -26.20 5.07 12.34
CA ILE A 131 -25.49 4.62 11.13
C ILE A 131 -25.89 3.17 10.79
N SER A 132 -25.89 2.28 11.78
CA SER A 132 -26.29 0.88 11.60
C SER A 132 -27.77 0.73 11.23
N GLY A 133 -28.65 1.60 11.73
CA GLY A 133 -30.08 1.61 11.41
C GLY A 133 -30.37 2.11 10.00
N ILE A 134 -29.62 3.10 9.52
CA ILE A 134 -29.65 3.57 8.13
C ILE A 134 -29.16 2.45 7.20
N LEU A 135 -27.94 1.94 7.42
CA LEU A 135 -27.30 0.98 6.52
C LEU A 135 -28.04 -0.36 6.40
N ALA A 136 -28.80 -0.75 7.43
CA ALA A 136 -29.67 -1.93 7.37
C ALA A 136 -30.80 -1.82 6.31
N LEU A 137 -30.96 -0.65 5.69
CA LEU A 137 -31.94 -0.35 4.64
C LEU A 137 -31.28 0.05 3.30
N THR A 138 -29.95 -0.01 3.18
CA THR A 138 -29.19 0.43 1.99
C THR A 138 -28.48 -0.72 1.29
N GLU A 139 -27.67 -0.41 0.26
CA GLU A 139 -26.94 -1.40 -0.54
C GLU A 139 -25.51 -1.64 -0.01
N PRO A 140 -24.82 -2.72 -0.46
CA PRO A 140 -23.43 -2.98 -0.06
C PRO A 140 -22.43 -1.87 -0.42
N ILE A 141 -22.77 -0.99 -1.38
CA ILE A 141 -21.93 0.16 -1.77
C ILE A 141 -21.90 1.23 -0.69
N ASP A 142 -22.95 1.39 0.10
CA ASP A 142 -23.00 2.38 1.20
C ASP A 142 -22.09 1.97 2.35
N TYR A 143 -22.07 0.68 2.69
CA TYR A 143 -21.11 0.09 3.63
C TYR A 143 -19.66 0.28 3.19
N PHE A 144 -19.37 0.16 1.88
CA PHE A 144 -18.06 0.43 1.31
C PHE A 144 -17.69 1.93 1.39
N SER A 145 -18.67 2.80 1.14
CA SER A 145 -18.52 4.27 1.13
C SER A 145 -18.24 4.88 2.51
N LEU A 146 -18.49 4.13 3.61
CA LEU A 146 -17.98 4.48 4.94
C LEU A 146 -16.45 4.59 4.97
N PHE A 147 -15.77 3.72 4.22
CA PHE A 147 -14.31 3.58 4.23
C PHE A 147 -13.68 4.30 3.03
N PHE A 148 -14.26 4.14 1.84
CA PHE A 148 -13.91 4.87 0.62
C PHE A 148 -14.87 6.04 0.40
N ASN A 149 -14.84 7.00 1.34
CA ASN A 149 -15.65 8.21 1.28
C ASN A 149 -15.18 9.16 0.15
N HIS A 150 -15.92 10.27 -0.06
CA HIS A 150 -15.56 11.27 -1.07
C HIS A 150 -14.14 11.85 -0.88
N GLU A 151 -13.65 11.99 0.35
CA GLU A 151 -12.28 12.48 0.60
C GLU A 151 -11.21 11.50 0.11
N ILE A 152 -11.40 10.20 0.33
CA ILE A 152 -10.54 9.15 -0.24
C ILE A 152 -10.53 9.21 -1.78
N ILE A 153 -11.70 9.36 -2.41
CA ILE A 153 -11.79 9.51 -3.87
C ILE A 153 -11.08 10.80 -4.34
N ASN A 154 -11.34 11.93 -3.68
CA ASN A 154 -10.74 13.23 -4.00
C ASN A 154 -9.21 13.22 -3.85
N ILE A 155 -8.66 12.55 -2.84
CA ILE A 155 -7.21 12.36 -2.69
C ILE A 155 -6.66 11.59 -3.89
N MET A 156 -7.29 10.47 -4.28
CA MET A 156 -6.85 9.68 -5.42
C MET A 156 -6.92 10.46 -6.74
N VAL A 157 -8.02 11.16 -7.01
CA VAL A 157 -8.20 11.98 -8.23
C VAL A 157 -7.14 13.08 -8.31
N ASN A 158 -7.07 13.93 -7.29
CA ASN A 158 -6.21 15.12 -7.32
C ASN A 158 -4.72 14.76 -7.40
N GLN A 159 -4.29 13.74 -6.65
CA GLN A 159 -2.88 13.36 -6.59
C GLN A 159 -2.44 12.50 -7.78
N THR A 160 -3.33 11.71 -8.37
CA THR A 160 -3.08 11.03 -9.66
C THR A 160 -2.94 12.05 -10.80
N ASN A 161 -3.84 13.03 -10.88
CA ASN A 161 -3.77 14.10 -11.88
C ASN A 161 -2.50 14.96 -11.74
N LEU A 162 -2.18 15.38 -10.51
CA LEU A 162 -0.96 16.14 -10.22
C LEU A 162 0.30 15.36 -10.60
N PHE A 163 0.39 14.08 -10.20
CA PHE A 163 1.55 13.26 -10.54
C PHE A 163 1.71 13.04 -12.04
N ALA A 164 0.62 12.81 -12.77
CA ALA A 164 0.68 12.63 -14.22
C ALA A 164 1.22 13.89 -14.92
N THR A 165 0.76 15.08 -14.53
CA THR A 165 1.31 16.36 -15.02
C THR A 165 2.79 16.50 -14.67
N GLN A 166 3.17 16.33 -13.39
CA GLN A 166 4.57 16.37 -12.95
C GLN A 166 5.47 15.38 -13.71
N TYR A 167 4.96 14.20 -14.03
CA TYR A 167 5.70 13.16 -14.75
C TYR A 167 5.90 13.53 -16.23
N LEU A 168 4.84 13.97 -16.90
CA LEU A 168 4.87 14.34 -18.32
C LEU A 168 5.73 15.59 -18.57
N GLU A 169 5.66 16.59 -17.70
CA GLU A 169 6.51 17.79 -17.76
C GLU A 169 8.01 17.48 -17.58
N ARG A 170 8.35 16.42 -16.84
CA ARG A 170 9.73 15.99 -16.56
C ARG A 170 10.26 14.97 -17.57
N ALA A 171 9.41 14.46 -18.46
CA ALA A 171 9.76 13.43 -19.44
C ALA A 171 10.28 14.06 -20.75
N ASN A 172 11.57 14.42 -20.76
CA ASN A 172 12.21 15.15 -21.87
C ASN A 172 12.04 14.51 -23.26
N ASP A 173 12.05 13.17 -23.33
CA ASP A 173 12.03 12.39 -24.57
C ASP A 173 10.99 11.27 -24.51
N VAL A 174 9.69 11.62 -24.51
CA VAL A 174 8.61 10.62 -24.70
C VAL A 174 8.55 10.22 -26.18
N PRO A 175 8.65 8.93 -26.54
CA PRO A 175 8.50 8.49 -27.92
C PRO A 175 7.09 8.78 -28.45
N SER A 176 6.94 9.21 -29.70
CA SER A 176 5.63 9.57 -30.28
C SER A 176 4.63 8.41 -30.41
N SER A 177 5.10 7.16 -30.32
CA SER A 177 4.27 5.94 -30.22
C SER A 177 3.82 5.63 -28.79
N SER A 178 4.22 6.43 -27.81
CA SER A 178 3.94 6.20 -26.39
C SER A 178 2.52 6.59 -26.01
N ARG A 179 1.80 5.63 -25.44
CA ARG A 179 0.46 5.81 -24.84
C ARG A 179 0.42 6.85 -23.71
N LEU A 180 1.55 7.36 -23.25
CA LEU A 180 1.60 8.51 -22.33
C LEU A 180 1.00 9.78 -22.95
N HIS A 181 0.97 9.87 -24.29
CA HIS A 181 0.26 10.95 -25.00
C HIS A 181 -1.26 10.82 -24.94
N ASP A 182 -1.80 9.63 -24.62
CA ASP A 182 -3.24 9.40 -24.42
C ASP A 182 -3.71 9.79 -23.00
N TRP A 183 -2.85 10.42 -22.19
CA TRP A 183 -3.22 10.81 -20.83
C TRP A 183 -4.15 12.03 -20.81
N MET A 184 -5.39 11.79 -20.38
CA MET A 184 -6.33 12.81 -19.92
C MET A 184 -6.48 12.77 -18.39
N PRO A 185 -6.77 13.90 -17.71
CA PRO A 185 -7.10 13.88 -16.28
C PRO A 185 -8.27 12.94 -15.96
N THR A 186 -8.23 12.28 -14.79
CA THR A 186 -9.33 11.48 -14.24
C THR A 186 -10.28 12.36 -13.43
N ASP A 187 -11.54 11.96 -13.34
CA ASP A 187 -12.53 12.50 -12.39
C ASP A 187 -12.89 11.47 -11.31
N ALA A 188 -13.82 11.85 -10.41
CA ALA A 188 -14.27 11.00 -9.30
C ALA A 188 -15.10 9.78 -9.74
N ASN A 189 -15.84 9.85 -10.85
CA ASN A 189 -16.61 8.73 -11.40
C ASN A 189 -15.67 7.71 -12.07
N GLU A 190 -14.72 8.18 -12.88
CA GLU A 190 -13.70 7.31 -13.47
C GLU A 190 -12.82 6.65 -12.37
N MET A 191 -12.51 7.38 -11.29
CA MET A 191 -11.80 6.82 -10.14
C MET A 191 -12.65 5.80 -9.35
N LYS A 192 -13.96 6.04 -9.15
CA LYS A 192 -14.91 5.04 -8.61
C LYS A 192 -14.89 3.77 -9.48
N GLN A 193 -14.93 3.90 -10.81
CA GLN A 193 -14.87 2.79 -11.76
C GLN A 193 -13.54 2.02 -11.71
N PHE A 194 -12.41 2.72 -11.69
CA PHE A 194 -11.07 2.15 -11.58
C PHE A 194 -10.89 1.33 -10.29
N VAL A 195 -11.31 1.88 -9.14
CA VAL A 195 -11.29 1.19 -7.84
C VAL A 195 -12.28 0.02 -7.82
N GLY A 196 -13.45 0.16 -8.45
CA GLY A 196 -14.41 -0.94 -8.64
C GLY A 196 -13.82 -2.11 -9.44
N LEU A 197 -13.05 -1.83 -10.49
CA LEU A 197 -12.32 -2.85 -11.25
C LEU A 197 -11.21 -3.51 -10.43
N LEU A 198 -10.43 -2.74 -9.65
CA LEU A 198 -9.45 -3.31 -8.71
C LEU A 198 -10.12 -4.20 -7.65
N GLY A 199 -11.29 -3.80 -7.15
CA GLY A 199 -12.13 -4.59 -6.23
C GLY A 199 -12.63 -5.89 -6.87
N TRP A 200 -13.10 -5.84 -8.12
CA TRP A 200 -13.51 -7.03 -8.87
C TRP A 200 -12.32 -7.98 -9.15
N MET A 201 -11.16 -7.44 -9.56
CA MET A 201 -9.90 -8.16 -9.70
C MET A 201 -9.33 -8.67 -8.36
N SER A 202 -9.83 -8.19 -7.21
CA SER A 202 -9.47 -8.77 -5.92
C SER A 202 -10.07 -10.17 -5.75
N VAL A 203 -11.25 -10.42 -6.33
CA VAL A 203 -12.02 -11.66 -6.28
C VAL A 203 -11.75 -12.56 -7.50
N VAL A 204 -11.88 -12.02 -8.71
CA VAL A 204 -11.62 -12.75 -9.96
C VAL A 204 -10.12 -12.68 -10.24
N LYS A 205 -9.47 -13.85 -10.37
CA LYS A 205 -8.04 -13.98 -10.70
C LYS A 205 -7.86 -14.63 -12.07
N VAL A 206 -6.98 -14.06 -12.87
CA VAL A 206 -6.54 -14.55 -14.19
C VAL A 206 -5.00 -14.51 -14.25
N PRO A 207 -4.34 -15.17 -15.23
CA PRO A 207 -2.89 -15.24 -15.30
C PRO A 207 -2.20 -13.87 -15.45
N GLU A 208 -2.65 -13.03 -16.40
CA GLU A 208 -1.99 -11.76 -16.73
C GLU A 208 -2.97 -10.58 -16.74
N LEU A 209 -2.50 -9.35 -16.49
CA LEU A 209 -3.37 -8.16 -16.48
C LEU A 209 -4.15 -7.95 -17.81
N PRO A 210 -3.58 -8.21 -19.00
CA PRO A 210 -4.32 -8.13 -20.25
C PRO A 210 -5.47 -9.14 -20.38
N ASP A 211 -5.43 -10.28 -19.66
CA ASP A 211 -6.46 -11.33 -19.77
C ASP A 211 -7.83 -10.82 -19.34
N TYR A 212 -7.91 -9.91 -18.37
CA TYR A 212 -9.19 -9.32 -17.95
C TYR A 212 -9.95 -8.63 -19.09
N TRP A 213 -9.28 -8.21 -20.18
CA TRP A 213 -9.89 -7.64 -21.39
C TRP A 213 -9.84 -8.56 -22.62
N SER A 214 -9.38 -9.80 -22.47
CA SER A 214 -9.17 -10.73 -23.57
C SER A 214 -10.46 -11.08 -24.31
N GLN A 215 -10.36 -11.33 -25.61
CA GLN A 215 -11.45 -11.90 -26.42
C GLN A 215 -11.45 -13.44 -26.41
N ASN A 216 -10.46 -14.08 -25.78
CA ASN A 216 -10.44 -15.52 -25.56
C ASN A 216 -11.68 -15.95 -24.74
N PRO A 217 -12.48 -16.94 -25.18
CA PRO A 217 -13.65 -17.42 -24.44
C PRO A 217 -13.37 -17.81 -22.98
N LEU A 218 -12.14 -18.20 -22.63
CA LEU A 218 -11.73 -18.53 -21.26
C LEU A 218 -11.65 -17.29 -20.33
N PHE A 219 -11.45 -16.10 -20.90
CA PHE A 219 -11.21 -14.85 -20.17
C PHE A 219 -12.06 -13.67 -20.69
N SER A 220 -13.14 -13.94 -21.43
CA SER A 220 -13.97 -12.89 -22.03
C SER A 220 -14.99 -12.31 -21.06
N PHE A 221 -14.52 -11.50 -20.13
CA PHE A 221 -15.37 -10.74 -19.20
C PHE A 221 -15.98 -9.51 -19.90
N PRO A 222 -17.31 -9.31 -19.86
CA PRO A 222 -17.93 -8.08 -20.37
C PRO A 222 -17.74 -6.89 -19.42
N LEU A 223 -17.68 -7.15 -18.10
CA LEU A 223 -17.61 -6.13 -17.05
C LEU A 223 -16.42 -5.18 -17.26
N SER A 224 -15.20 -5.72 -17.30
CA SER A 224 -13.97 -4.96 -17.54
C SER A 224 -14.03 -4.10 -18.80
N LYS A 225 -14.47 -4.69 -19.92
CA LYS A 225 -14.55 -4.03 -21.24
C LYS A 225 -15.57 -2.89 -21.25
N ASN A 226 -16.72 -3.08 -20.61
CA ASN A 226 -17.81 -2.11 -20.58
C ASN A 226 -17.60 -1.02 -19.52
N THR A 227 -16.80 -1.28 -18.48
CA THR A 227 -16.48 -0.28 -17.44
C THR A 227 -15.32 0.62 -17.85
N MET A 228 -14.24 0.10 -18.44
CA MET A 228 -13.06 0.90 -18.78
C MET A 228 -12.18 0.22 -19.85
N PRO A 229 -11.71 0.91 -20.90
CA PRO A 229 -10.76 0.33 -21.83
C PRO A 229 -9.43 -0.06 -21.16
N ARG A 230 -8.88 -1.24 -21.48
CA ARG A 230 -7.59 -1.73 -20.93
C ARG A 230 -6.49 -0.66 -20.96
N ASN A 231 -6.36 0.03 -22.09
CA ASN A 231 -5.30 1.01 -22.27
C ASN A 231 -5.43 2.21 -21.30
N ARG A 232 -6.66 2.60 -20.92
CA ARG A 232 -6.95 3.66 -19.93
C ARG A 232 -6.73 3.16 -18.51
N PHE A 233 -7.18 1.94 -18.18
CA PHE A 233 -6.93 1.32 -16.88
C PHE A 233 -5.44 1.20 -16.58
N GLU A 234 -4.63 0.75 -17.54
CA GLU A 234 -3.17 0.66 -17.39
C GLU A 234 -2.48 2.03 -17.23
N LEU A 235 -3.02 3.09 -17.86
CA LEU A 235 -2.52 4.46 -17.67
C LEU A 235 -2.87 4.99 -16.28
N LEU A 236 -4.10 4.79 -15.81
CA LEU A 236 -4.50 5.11 -14.43
C LEU A 236 -3.65 4.34 -13.43
N LEU A 237 -3.45 3.04 -13.62
CA LEU A 237 -2.60 2.20 -12.77
C LEU A 237 -1.13 2.67 -12.75
N ARG A 238 -0.61 3.22 -13.85
CA ARG A 238 0.74 3.82 -13.90
C ARG A 238 0.84 5.12 -13.08
N PHE A 239 -0.18 5.96 -13.15
CA PHE A 239 -0.16 7.29 -12.54
C PHE A 239 -0.78 7.35 -11.13
N TRP A 240 -1.49 6.31 -10.68
CA TRP A 240 -2.22 6.28 -9.41
C TRP A 240 -1.33 6.72 -8.23
N HIS A 241 -1.69 7.83 -7.59
CA HIS A 241 -0.90 8.48 -6.54
C HIS A 241 -1.80 9.06 -5.45
N PHE A 242 -1.22 9.28 -4.26
CA PHE A 242 -1.94 9.74 -3.06
C PHE A 242 -1.28 10.93 -2.34
N ALA A 243 -0.16 11.47 -2.86
CA ALA A 243 0.53 12.63 -2.30
C ALA A 243 1.39 13.36 -3.35
N ASN A 244 1.59 14.66 -3.14
CA ASN A 244 2.48 15.47 -3.96
C ASN A 244 3.95 15.08 -3.69
N ASN A 245 4.68 14.66 -4.72
CA ASN A 245 6.08 14.26 -4.58
C ASN A 245 7.01 15.45 -4.23
N ASP A 246 6.64 16.67 -4.59
CA ASP A 246 7.47 17.87 -4.38
C ASP A 246 7.36 18.41 -2.94
N GLU A 247 6.40 17.91 -2.14
CA GLU A 247 6.23 18.23 -0.71
C GLU A 247 6.92 17.22 0.23
N ALA A 248 7.61 16.21 -0.31
CA ALA A 248 8.18 15.11 0.47
C ALA A 248 9.30 15.58 1.41
N THR A 249 9.06 15.51 2.73
CA THR A 249 10.05 15.96 3.73
C THR A 249 11.22 14.97 3.85
N PRO A 250 12.49 15.44 3.94
CA PRO A 250 13.65 14.55 4.09
C PRO A 250 13.59 13.71 5.36
N GLY A 251 13.31 12.42 5.20
CA GLY A 251 13.21 11.43 6.28
C GLY A 251 11.84 10.78 6.41
N ASP A 252 10.77 11.40 5.89
CA ASP A 252 9.46 10.75 5.83
C ASP A 252 9.43 9.67 4.74
N ARG A 253 9.55 8.42 5.17
CA ARG A 253 9.51 7.24 4.29
C ARG A 253 8.08 6.83 3.90
N THR A 254 7.05 7.42 4.51
CA THR A 254 5.63 7.07 4.31
C THR A 254 4.81 8.18 3.66
N HIS A 255 5.40 9.37 3.40
CA HIS A 255 4.79 10.53 2.74
C HIS A 255 3.80 10.17 1.62
N LYS A 256 4.21 9.29 0.70
CA LYS A 256 3.42 8.82 -0.46
C LYS A 256 2.07 8.17 -0.14
N ILE A 257 1.87 7.70 1.10
CA ILE A 257 0.62 7.11 1.57
C ILE A 257 0.02 7.83 2.79
N ASN A 258 0.76 8.73 3.45
CA ASN A 258 0.34 9.33 4.71
C ASN A 258 -1.01 10.05 4.63
N ALA A 259 -1.31 10.76 3.53
CA ALA A 259 -2.59 11.46 3.36
C ALA A 259 -3.78 10.48 3.33
N ILE A 260 -3.79 9.52 2.40
CA ILE A 260 -4.88 8.54 2.25
C ILE A 260 -4.97 7.58 3.46
N PHE A 261 -3.84 7.21 4.06
CA PHE A 261 -3.79 6.32 5.23
C PHE A 261 -4.38 6.98 6.49
N ASN A 262 -4.11 8.28 6.71
CA ASN A 262 -4.70 9.02 7.83
C ASN A 262 -6.22 9.18 7.66
N GLU A 263 -6.70 9.42 6.44
CA GLU A 263 -8.13 9.49 6.15
C GLU A 263 -8.82 8.12 6.33
N PHE A 264 -8.18 7.01 5.89
CA PHE A 264 -8.67 5.67 6.20
C PHE A 264 -8.73 5.41 7.72
N ILE A 265 -7.69 5.79 8.49
CA ILE A 265 -7.71 5.67 9.96
C ILE A 265 -8.86 6.44 10.59
N LYS A 266 -9.17 7.64 10.08
CA LYS A 266 -10.34 8.45 10.48
C LYS A 266 -11.64 7.70 10.17
N ASN A 267 -11.78 7.17 8.95
CA ASN A 267 -12.97 6.42 8.53
C ASN A 267 -13.19 5.13 9.35
N PHE A 268 -12.16 4.32 9.58
CA PHE A 268 -12.26 3.13 10.43
C PHE A 268 -12.67 3.46 11.88
N LYS A 269 -12.12 4.54 12.47
CA LYS A 269 -12.49 5.00 13.82
C LYS A 269 -13.93 5.52 13.91
N ASN A 270 -14.43 6.14 12.84
CA ASN A 270 -15.80 6.64 12.79
C ASN A 270 -16.83 5.51 12.55
N ALA A 271 -16.45 4.47 11.81
CA ALA A 271 -17.36 3.37 11.46
C ALA A 271 -17.59 2.35 12.57
N TYR A 272 -16.62 2.13 13.48
CA TYR A 272 -16.70 1.07 14.49
C TYR A 272 -15.90 1.35 15.78
N THR A 273 -16.55 1.19 16.93
CA THR A 273 -15.92 1.19 18.26
C THR A 273 -15.61 -0.25 18.71
N PRO A 274 -14.34 -0.62 18.94
CA PRO A 274 -13.97 -1.94 19.46
C PRO A 274 -14.62 -2.31 20.80
N GLY A 275 -14.75 -3.61 21.06
CA GLY A 275 -15.17 -4.14 22.36
C GLY A 275 -14.02 -4.20 23.38
N GLU A 276 -14.30 -4.78 24.55
CA GLU A 276 -13.36 -4.95 25.66
C GLU A 276 -12.10 -5.75 25.28
N THR A 277 -12.24 -6.78 24.43
CA THR A 277 -11.15 -7.63 23.97
C THR A 277 -10.70 -7.25 22.57
N ILE A 278 -9.40 -7.00 22.41
CA ILE A 278 -8.72 -6.77 21.12
C ILE A 278 -7.50 -7.70 21.00
N CYS A 279 -7.04 -7.92 19.77
CA CYS A 279 -5.83 -8.69 19.46
C CYS A 279 -4.92 -7.86 18.54
N ILE A 280 -3.61 -8.09 18.60
CA ILE A 280 -2.55 -7.36 17.87
C ILE A 280 -1.51 -8.39 17.40
#